data_AF-S9PIA9-F1
#
_entry.id   AF-S9PIA9-F1
#
_cell.length_a   1.000
_cell.length_b   1.000
_cell.length_c   1.000
_cell.angle_alpha   90.00
_cell.angle_beta   90.00
_cell.angle_gamma   90.00
#
_symmetry.space_group_name_H-M   'P 1'
#
loop_
_entity.id
_entity.type
_entity.pdbx_description
1 polymer ?
#
loop_
_entity_poly.entity_id
_entity_poly.type
_entity_poly.pdbx_seq_one_letter_code
_entity_poly.pdbx_strand_id
1 'polypeptide(L)'
;MAVEPEELGQGVAPLHQAVPGMRLEGEYIVKLRDGAQARSVAAVLGVSPNLVYTQAVNGFSVTLNETQLRALRHNPNVEYVEEDQFVSTTASQTGATWGLDRIDQTSSTLNSTYSYTSTGAGVHAYIIDTGILTSHSNFGGRATAVYDALGGNGQDCNGHGTHVAGTVGSSTYGVAKGVSLHGVRVLDCNGSGSNSGVIAGIDYVRTKHVKPAVANMSLGGGYSSTINTAVTNLANAGVFVAVAAGNDNADACNYSPASAPVVTTVAATTKTTARASYSNYGSCVDIYAPGSSITSTWSNGSTNTISGTSMASPHVAGVAALYKATYGDASQATIDAWLKNNATSNAVTSNISGTPNKLLNKGSL
;
A
#
# COMPACT_ATOMS: atom_id res chain seq x y z
N MET A 1 -21.38 -38.59 58.11
CA MET A 1 -20.67 -37.42 57.55
C MET A 1 -21.23 -37.22 56.16
N ALA A 2 -22.07 -36.18 56.03
CA ALA A 2 -22.70 -35.82 54.78
C ALA A 2 -21.70 -35.02 53.93
N VAL A 3 -21.66 -35.31 52.64
CA VAL A 3 -20.89 -34.59 51.63
C VAL A 3 -21.74 -33.41 51.19
N GLU A 4 -21.20 -32.19 51.28
CA GLU A 4 -21.82 -30.97 50.79
C GLU A 4 -21.78 -30.90 49.25
N PRO A 5 -22.73 -30.23 48.57
CA PRO A 5 -22.73 -30.09 47.12
C PRO A 5 -21.78 -28.98 46.67
N GLU A 6 -20.97 -29.26 45.64
CA GLU A 6 -20.17 -28.29 44.88
C GLU A 6 -21.04 -27.18 44.27
N GLU A 7 -20.73 -25.92 44.59
CA GLU A 7 -21.18 -24.76 43.82
C GLU A 7 -20.54 -24.77 42.41
N LEU A 8 -21.37 -24.94 41.38
CA LEU A 8 -21.00 -24.75 39.97
C LEU A 8 -20.72 -23.26 39.71
N GLY A 9 -19.46 -22.85 39.76
CA GLY A 9 -19.03 -21.50 39.34
C GLY A 9 -19.29 -21.27 37.84
N GLN A 10 -20.31 -20.48 37.50
CA GLN A 10 -20.54 -20.03 36.14
C GLN A 10 -19.45 -19.03 35.73
N GLY A 11 -18.64 -19.38 34.73
CA GLY A 11 -17.55 -18.53 34.25
C GLY A 11 -18.03 -17.22 33.62
N VAL A 12 -17.23 -16.17 33.76
CA VAL A 12 -17.44 -14.86 33.12
C VAL A 12 -17.43 -15.02 31.60
N ALA A 13 -18.46 -14.54 30.92
CA ALA A 13 -18.56 -14.59 29.46
C ALA A 13 -17.35 -13.87 28.81
N PRO A 14 -16.77 -14.42 27.73
CA PRO A 14 -15.68 -13.78 26.99
C PRO A 14 -16.06 -12.39 26.48
N LEU A 15 -15.06 -11.51 26.38
CA LEU A 15 -15.16 -10.23 25.68
C LEU A 15 -14.25 -10.27 24.46
N HIS A 16 -14.83 -10.21 23.27
CA HIS A 16 -14.10 -10.05 22.01
C HIS A 16 -13.89 -8.56 21.74
N GLN A 17 -12.64 -8.15 21.58
CA GLN A 17 -12.28 -6.76 21.34
C GLN A 17 -12.34 -6.44 19.85
N ALA A 18 -12.79 -5.22 19.54
CA ALA A 18 -12.78 -4.70 18.18
C ALA A 18 -11.35 -4.49 17.69
N VAL A 19 -11.17 -4.44 16.38
CA VAL A 19 -9.88 -4.06 15.80
C VAL A 19 -9.52 -2.63 16.25
N PRO A 20 -8.27 -2.35 16.69
CA PRO A 20 -7.86 -1.01 17.11
C PRO A 20 -8.21 0.05 16.05
N GLY A 21 -8.93 1.10 16.47
CA GLY A 21 -9.36 2.22 15.61
C GLY A 21 -10.68 2.01 14.86
N MET A 22 -11.29 0.81 14.92
CA MET A 22 -12.58 0.52 14.29
C MET A 22 -13.75 0.44 15.27
N ARG A 23 -13.46 0.48 16.57
CA ARG A 23 -14.42 0.34 17.66
C ARG A 23 -15.46 1.46 17.65
N LEU A 24 -16.72 1.09 17.82
CA LEU A 24 -17.80 1.99 18.21
C LEU A 24 -17.78 2.11 19.74
N GLU A 25 -17.29 3.23 20.25
CA GLU A 25 -16.99 3.39 21.67
C GLU A 25 -18.25 3.25 22.54
N GLY A 26 -18.25 2.28 23.44
CA GLY A 26 -19.38 1.98 24.33
C GLY A 26 -20.48 1.11 23.71
N GLU A 27 -20.35 0.70 22.45
CA GLU A 27 -21.32 -0.19 21.78
C GLU A 27 -20.83 -1.64 21.74
N TYR A 28 -21.75 -2.56 21.99
CA TYR A 28 -21.47 -3.99 22.09
C TYR A 28 -22.53 -4.83 21.39
N ILE A 29 -22.11 -5.97 20.85
CA ILE A 29 -22.94 -7.06 20.38
C ILE A 29 -22.92 -8.17 21.44
N VAL A 30 -24.09 -8.64 21.84
CA VAL A 30 -24.28 -9.64 22.89
C VAL A 30 -24.84 -10.90 22.26
N LYS A 31 -24.06 -11.98 22.29
CA LYS A 31 -24.54 -13.31 21.92
C LYS A 31 -25.15 -13.99 23.13
N LEU A 32 -26.36 -14.49 22.95
CA LEU A 32 -27.08 -15.22 23.98
C LEU A 32 -27.11 -16.72 23.69
N ARG A 33 -27.13 -17.51 24.77
CA ARG A 33 -27.39 -18.94 24.72
C ARG A 33 -28.81 -19.22 24.21
N ASP A 34 -29.04 -20.42 23.68
CA ASP A 34 -30.35 -20.81 23.17
C ASP A 34 -31.45 -20.70 24.22
N GLY A 35 -32.63 -20.21 23.81
CA GLY A 35 -33.79 -20.02 24.68
C GLY A 35 -33.77 -18.74 25.54
N ALA A 36 -32.65 -18.04 25.64
CA ALA A 36 -32.58 -16.76 26.34
C ALA A 36 -33.23 -15.62 25.54
N GLN A 37 -33.91 -14.71 26.25
CA GLN A 37 -34.62 -13.59 25.64
C GLN A 37 -33.84 -12.27 25.79
N ALA A 38 -33.47 -11.67 24.66
CA ALA A 38 -32.66 -10.45 24.60
C ALA A 38 -33.20 -9.29 25.44
N ARG A 39 -34.50 -9.00 25.33
CA ARG A 39 -35.11 -7.89 26.09
C ARG A 39 -35.11 -8.14 27.59
N SER A 40 -35.28 -9.39 28.02
CA SER A 40 -35.23 -9.76 29.44
C SER A 40 -33.82 -9.61 30.00
N VAL A 41 -32.79 -10.05 29.25
CA VAL A 41 -31.39 -9.91 29.66
C VAL A 41 -30.96 -8.44 29.73
N ALA A 42 -31.33 -7.62 28.74
CA ALA A 42 -31.03 -6.19 28.74
C ALA A 42 -31.74 -5.43 29.88
N ALA A 43 -33.01 -5.75 30.16
CA ALA A 43 -33.80 -5.10 31.19
C ALA A 43 -33.19 -5.25 32.60
N VAL A 44 -32.53 -6.38 32.89
CA VAL A 44 -31.84 -6.62 34.18
C VAL A 44 -30.74 -5.56 34.44
N LEU A 45 -30.17 -5.00 33.39
CA LEU A 45 -29.11 -3.98 33.47
C LEU A 45 -29.65 -2.55 33.34
N GLY A 46 -30.97 -2.38 33.26
CA GLY A 46 -31.62 -1.08 33.07
C GLY A 46 -31.36 -0.45 31.69
N VAL A 47 -31.02 -1.27 30.68
CA VAL A 47 -30.75 -0.81 29.31
C VAL A 47 -31.76 -1.39 28.33
N SER A 48 -31.97 -0.68 27.23
CA SER A 48 -32.77 -1.18 26.10
C SER A 48 -31.83 -1.61 24.98
N PRO A 49 -32.08 -2.75 24.31
CA PRO A 49 -31.36 -3.10 23.10
C PRO A 49 -31.49 -2.04 22.01
N ASN A 50 -30.39 -1.74 21.31
CA ASN A 50 -30.39 -0.93 20.10
C ASN A 50 -31.02 -1.74 18.95
N LEU A 51 -30.61 -3.00 18.78
CA LEU A 51 -31.17 -3.97 17.83
C LEU A 51 -31.33 -5.34 18.51
N VAL A 52 -32.31 -6.15 18.08
CA VAL A 52 -32.50 -7.53 18.55
C VAL A 52 -32.43 -8.49 17.38
N TYR A 53 -31.62 -9.55 17.53
CA TYR A 53 -31.39 -10.58 16.53
C TYR A 53 -32.03 -11.89 17.00
N THR A 54 -32.77 -12.57 16.11
CA THR A 54 -33.47 -13.83 16.45
C THR A 54 -33.23 -14.96 15.46
N GLN A 55 -32.85 -14.65 14.21
CA GLN A 55 -32.75 -15.65 13.14
C GLN A 55 -31.30 -16.03 12.83
N ALA A 56 -30.46 -15.04 12.48
CA ALA A 56 -29.05 -15.27 12.17
C ALA A 56 -28.21 -15.55 13.43
N VAL A 57 -28.57 -14.88 14.53
CA VAL A 57 -27.92 -14.94 15.82
C VAL A 57 -29.00 -14.71 16.88
N ASN A 58 -29.08 -15.53 17.94
CA ASN A 58 -29.82 -15.16 19.15
C ASN A 58 -29.01 -14.13 19.96
N GLY A 59 -29.42 -12.87 19.96
CA GLY A 59 -28.61 -11.81 20.57
C GLY A 59 -29.18 -10.41 20.39
N PHE A 60 -28.40 -9.41 20.78
CA PHE A 60 -28.77 -8.00 20.62
C PHE A 60 -27.55 -7.06 20.61
N SER A 61 -27.68 -5.86 20.05
CA SER A 61 -26.71 -4.78 20.26
C SER A 61 -27.17 -3.81 21.35
N VAL A 62 -26.23 -3.20 22.06
CA VAL A 62 -26.53 -2.30 23.19
C VAL A 62 -25.35 -1.38 23.50
N THR A 63 -25.66 -0.19 24.02
CA THR A 63 -24.65 0.73 24.57
C THR A 63 -24.50 0.50 26.07
N LEU A 64 -23.27 0.27 26.55
CA LEU A 64 -22.99 -0.05 27.95
C LEU A 64 -21.84 0.81 28.50
N ASN A 65 -21.95 1.23 29.76
CA ASN A 65 -20.78 1.65 30.53
C ASN A 65 -20.00 0.45 31.08
N GLU A 66 -18.81 0.68 31.64
CA GLU A 66 -17.95 -0.39 32.15
C GLU A 66 -18.62 -1.27 33.22
N THR A 67 -19.41 -0.67 34.12
CA THR A 67 -20.08 -1.40 35.20
C THR A 67 -21.16 -2.31 34.64
N GLN A 68 -21.95 -1.82 33.67
CA GLN A 68 -22.96 -2.61 32.98
C GLN A 68 -22.34 -3.72 32.13
N LEU A 69 -21.21 -3.45 31.44
CA LEU A 69 -20.47 -4.47 30.70
C LEU A 69 -19.98 -5.58 31.64
N ARG A 70 -19.36 -5.23 32.78
CA ARG A 70 -18.92 -6.20 33.78
C ARG A 70 -20.08 -7.05 34.29
N ALA A 71 -21.21 -6.43 34.60
CA ALA A 71 -22.40 -7.14 35.08
C ALA A 71 -23.00 -8.05 34.00
N LEU A 72 -23.11 -7.59 32.76
CA LEU A 72 -23.64 -8.37 31.64
C LEU A 72 -22.83 -9.66 31.41
N ARG A 73 -21.50 -9.57 31.50
CA ARG A 73 -20.62 -10.73 31.32
C ARG A 73 -20.75 -11.79 32.41
N HIS A 74 -21.40 -11.51 33.53
CA HIS A 74 -21.71 -12.49 34.57
C HIS A 74 -23.11 -13.10 34.42
N ASN A 75 -23.88 -12.74 33.39
CA ASN A 75 -25.21 -13.28 33.19
C ASN A 75 -25.14 -14.70 32.58
N PRO A 76 -25.77 -15.73 33.19
CA PRO A 76 -25.75 -17.11 32.69
C PRO A 76 -26.20 -17.26 31.23
N ASN A 77 -27.09 -16.38 30.80
CA ASN A 77 -27.71 -16.42 29.49
C ASN A 77 -26.82 -15.81 28.39
N VAL A 78 -25.72 -15.16 28.75
CA VAL A 78 -24.77 -14.58 27.81
C VAL A 78 -23.71 -15.62 27.47
N GLU A 79 -23.52 -15.86 26.18
CA GLU A 79 -22.48 -16.75 25.67
C GLU A 79 -21.16 -15.99 25.55
N TYR A 80 -21.18 -14.81 24.91
CA TYR A 80 -20.07 -13.86 24.84
C TYR A 80 -20.56 -12.44 24.55
N VAL A 81 -19.69 -11.47 24.79
CA VAL A 81 -19.87 -10.07 24.40
C VAL A 81 -18.77 -9.68 23.41
N GLU A 82 -19.10 -8.90 22.39
CA GLU A 82 -18.18 -8.40 21.39
C GLU A 82 -18.31 -6.87 21.31
N GLU A 83 -17.19 -6.15 21.24
CA GLU A 83 -17.20 -4.71 20.94
C GLU A 83 -17.67 -4.48 19.50
N ASP A 84 -18.66 -3.61 19.32
CA ASP A 84 -19.16 -3.29 17.98
C ASP A 84 -18.13 -2.44 17.21
N GLN A 85 -18.14 -2.56 15.89
CA GLN A 85 -17.13 -1.93 15.03
C GLN A 85 -17.69 -1.52 13.67
N PHE A 86 -17.06 -0.53 13.05
CA PHE A 86 -17.41 -0.11 11.69
C PHE A 86 -17.24 -1.26 10.69
N VAL A 87 -18.22 -1.46 9.81
CA VAL A 87 -18.11 -2.28 8.60
C VAL A 87 -18.14 -1.36 7.37
N SER A 88 -17.15 -1.52 6.49
CA SER A 88 -17.00 -0.73 5.25
C SER A 88 -17.13 -1.63 4.03
N THR A 89 -17.64 -1.07 2.92
CA THR A 89 -17.63 -1.73 1.60
C THR A 89 -16.25 -1.66 0.92
N THR A 90 -15.32 -0.86 1.47
CA THR A 90 -13.94 -0.74 1.02
C THR A 90 -13.03 -1.58 1.92
N ALA A 91 -12.06 -2.28 1.33
CA ALA A 91 -11.05 -2.96 2.11
C ALA A 91 -10.11 -1.89 2.70
N SER A 92 -9.85 -1.97 4.00
CA SER A 92 -8.93 -1.07 4.68
C SER A 92 -7.86 -1.85 5.43
N GLN A 93 -6.64 -1.31 5.43
CA GLN A 93 -5.54 -1.78 6.26
C GLN A 93 -5.34 -0.80 7.40
N THR A 94 -5.51 -1.24 8.65
CA THR A 94 -5.06 -0.50 9.83
C THR A 94 -3.57 -0.72 10.05
N GLY A 95 -2.89 0.23 10.71
CA GLY A 95 -1.44 0.19 10.89
C GLY A 95 -0.67 0.34 9.58
N ALA A 96 -1.24 1.05 8.60
CA ALA A 96 -0.59 1.33 7.33
C ALA A 96 0.69 2.15 7.55
N THR A 97 1.70 1.93 6.69
CA THR A 97 2.88 2.81 6.68
C THR A 97 2.44 4.21 6.27
N TRP A 98 3.18 5.22 6.74
CA TRP A 98 2.84 6.61 6.45
C TRP A 98 2.79 6.91 4.95
N GLY A 99 3.53 6.18 4.11
CA GLY A 99 3.51 6.34 2.66
C GLY A 99 2.16 5.93 2.06
N LEU A 100 1.59 4.80 2.50
CA LEU A 100 0.26 4.35 2.08
C LEU A 100 -0.83 5.31 2.55
N ASP A 101 -0.81 5.64 3.85
CA ASP A 101 -1.72 6.60 4.50
C ASP A 101 -1.59 8.02 3.93
N ARG A 102 -0.43 8.40 3.37
CA ARG A 102 -0.29 9.71 2.72
C ARG A 102 -1.00 9.77 1.37
N ILE A 103 -0.98 8.68 0.60
CA ILE A 103 -1.46 8.70 -0.79
C ILE A 103 -2.96 8.45 -0.91
N ASP A 104 -3.68 8.11 0.16
CA ASP A 104 -5.12 7.84 0.13
C ASP A 104 -5.98 8.97 0.72
N GLN A 105 -5.37 10.11 1.05
CA GLN A 105 -6.05 11.27 1.61
C GLN A 105 -5.45 12.60 1.14
N THR A 106 -6.23 13.67 1.26
CA THR A 106 -5.78 15.06 1.02
C THR A 106 -5.36 15.78 2.32
N SER A 107 -5.83 15.31 3.49
CA SER A 107 -5.49 15.88 4.79
C SER A 107 -4.01 15.75 5.11
N SER A 108 -3.42 16.77 5.74
CA SER A 108 -2.04 16.69 6.24
C SER A 108 -1.91 15.76 7.46
N THR A 109 -3.00 15.56 8.23
CA THR A 109 -3.05 14.68 9.40
C THR A 109 -3.27 13.23 8.97
N LEU A 110 -2.26 12.40 9.19
CA LEU A 110 -2.24 10.96 8.91
C LEU A 110 -3.07 10.17 9.94
N ASN A 111 -3.80 9.15 9.49
CA ASN A 111 -4.72 8.36 10.34
C ASN A 111 -4.32 6.88 10.51
N SER A 112 -3.15 6.50 9.96
CA SER A 112 -2.59 5.13 9.98
C SER A 112 -3.48 4.07 9.33
N THR A 113 -4.37 4.47 8.44
CA THR A 113 -5.24 3.58 7.67
C THR A 113 -4.93 3.73 6.18
N TYR A 114 -5.05 2.64 5.43
CA TYR A 114 -4.99 2.65 3.97
C TYR A 114 -6.24 1.99 3.42
N SER A 115 -7.14 2.78 2.82
CA SER A 115 -8.39 2.29 2.24
C SER A 115 -8.24 2.09 0.74
N TYR A 116 -8.72 0.98 0.19
CA TYR A 116 -8.64 0.69 -1.25
C TYR A 116 -9.88 -0.06 -1.74
N THR A 117 -10.25 0.16 -2.99
CA THR A 117 -11.36 -0.54 -3.68
C THR A 117 -10.87 -1.47 -4.78
N SER A 118 -9.63 -1.27 -5.23
CA SER A 118 -8.91 -2.12 -6.15
C SER A 118 -7.64 -2.67 -5.50
N THR A 119 -7.25 -3.88 -5.90
CA THR A 119 -5.97 -4.48 -5.49
C THR A 119 -4.93 -4.44 -6.60
N GLY A 120 -5.27 -4.01 -7.81
CA GLY A 120 -4.39 -4.15 -8.97
C GLY A 120 -4.32 -5.58 -9.53
N ALA A 121 -5.23 -6.47 -9.09
CA ALA A 121 -5.31 -7.84 -9.61
C ALA A 121 -5.48 -7.85 -11.14
N GLY A 122 -4.79 -8.77 -11.82
CA GLY A 122 -4.77 -8.87 -13.28
C GLY A 122 -3.79 -7.91 -13.98
N VAL A 123 -3.14 -7.00 -13.25
CA VAL A 123 -2.09 -6.12 -13.79
C VAL A 123 -0.69 -6.71 -13.51
N HIS A 124 0.23 -6.46 -14.44
CA HIS A 124 1.61 -6.94 -14.38
C HIS A 124 2.58 -5.76 -14.13
N ALA A 125 3.25 -5.76 -12.98
CA ALA A 125 4.24 -4.76 -12.61
C ALA A 125 5.66 -5.27 -12.82
N TYR A 126 6.40 -4.63 -13.73
CA TYR A 126 7.80 -4.91 -14.03
C TYR A 126 8.71 -4.03 -13.18
N ILE A 127 9.62 -4.66 -12.43
CA ILE A 127 10.58 -4.00 -11.56
C ILE A 127 11.94 -4.10 -12.22
N ILE A 128 12.36 -3.02 -12.89
CA ILE A 128 13.65 -2.96 -13.61
C ILE A 128 14.69 -2.40 -12.64
N ASP A 129 15.41 -3.29 -11.96
CA ASP A 129 16.20 -2.95 -10.75
C ASP A 129 17.30 -4.01 -10.44
N THR A 130 17.67 -4.25 -9.18
CA THR A 130 18.66 -5.23 -8.71
C THR A 130 18.15 -6.68 -8.70
N GLY A 131 16.91 -6.92 -9.14
CA GLY A 131 16.21 -8.20 -9.07
C GLY A 131 15.08 -8.18 -8.04
N ILE A 132 14.48 -9.35 -7.76
CA ILE A 132 13.49 -9.51 -6.67
C ILE A 132 13.76 -10.82 -5.93
N LEU A 133 13.69 -10.80 -4.59
CA LEU A 133 13.55 -12.03 -3.80
C LEU A 133 12.13 -12.60 -3.98
N THR A 134 11.95 -13.45 -4.98
CA THR A 134 10.62 -13.97 -5.35
C THR A 134 9.93 -14.78 -4.24
N SER A 135 10.71 -15.37 -3.33
CA SER A 135 10.23 -16.17 -2.21
C SER A 135 9.81 -15.35 -0.98
N HIS A 136 9.87 -14.01 -1.02
CA HIS A 136 9.46 -13.21 0.11
C HIS A 136 7.98 -13.43 0.45
N SER A 137 7.67 -13.74 1.71
CA SER A 137 6.32 -14.10 2.18
C SER A 137 5.24 -13.09 1.80
N ASN A 138 5.56 -11.79 1.91
CA ASN A 138 4.72 -10.66 1.52
C ASN A 138 4.32 -10.62 0.03
N PHE A 139 4.98 -11.35 -0.85
CA PHE A 139 4.57 -11.48 -2.25
C PHE A 139 3.55 -12.60 -2.48
N GLY A 140 3.43 -13.57 -1.56
CA GLY A 140 2.41 -14.61 -1.61
C GLY A 140 2.41 -15.41 -2.93
N GLY A 141 3.57 -15.63 -3.53
CA GLY A 141 3.72 -16.33 -4.82
C GLY A 141 3.45 -15.48 -6.07
N ARG A 142 3.14 -14.18 -5.93
CA ARG A 142 2.88 -13.27 -7.07
C ARG A 142 4.15 -12.70 -7.72
N ALA A 143 5.32 -12.99 -7.17
CA ALA A 143 6.60 -12.49 -7.69
C ALA A 143 7.32 -13.56 -8.53
N THR A 144 7.84 -13.14 -9.69
CA THR A 144 8.65 -13.96 -10.59
C THR A 144 9.88 -13.19 -11.04
N ALA A 145 11.00 -13.88 -11.26
CA ALA A 145 12.17 -13.31 -11.93
C ALA A 145 12.07 -13.65 -13.42
N VAL A 146 12.02 -12.65 -14.28
CA VAL A 146 11.75 -12.83 -15.71
C VAL A 146 12.94 -12.52 -16.60
N TYR A 147 13.91 -11.73 -16.12
CA TYR A 147 15.09 -11.37 -16.88
C TYR A 147 16.27 -10.99 -15.98
N ASP A 148 17.49 -11.29 -16.41
CA ASP A 148 18.73 -10.92 -15.74
C ASP A 148 19.80 -10.52 -16.78
N ALA A 149 20.10 -9.22 -16.86
CA ALA A 149 21.10 -8.68 -17.78
C ALA A 149 22.54 -9.07 -17.40
N LEU A 150 22.75 -9.60 -16.19
CA LEU A 150 24.05 -10.04 -15.67
C LEU A 150 24.26 -11.56 -15.85
N GLY A 151 23.30 -12.26 -16.49
CA GLY A 151 23.40 -13.69 -16.81
C GLY A 151 23.07 -14.63 -15.65
N GLY A 152 22.45 -14.12 -14.58
CA GLY A 152 22.02 -14.88 -13.41
C GLY A 152 20.57 -15.34 -13.44
N ASN A 153 20.02 -15.61 -12.26
CA ASN A 153 18.65 -16.07 -12.04
C ASN A 153 17.67 -14.94 -11.68
N GLY A 154 18.10 -13.67 -11.75
CA GLY A 154 17.28 -12.50 -11.43
C GLY A 154 16.97 -12.30 -9.94
N GLN A 155 17.59 -13.09 -9.05
CA GLN A 155 17.43 -12.92 -7.61
C GLN A 155 18.11 -11.63 -7.14
N ASP A 156 17.47 -10.97 -6.18
CA ASP A 156 17.99 -9.75 -5.59
C ASP A 156 19.05 -10.06 -4.53
N CYS A 157 20.24 -9.53 -4.72
CA CYS A 157 21.34 -9.60 -3.75
C CYS A 157 21.66 -8.23 -3.10
N ASN A 158 21.00 -7.16 -3.54
CA ASN A 158 21.20 -5.83 -2.99
C ASN A 158 20.10 -5.48 -1.96
N GLY A 159 18.85 -5.84 -2.27
CA GLY A 159 17.66 -5.54 -1.47
C GLY A 159 16.80 -4.42 -2.04
N HIS A 160 17.41 -3.52 -2.82
CA HIS A 160 16.71 -2.38 -3.40
C HIS A 160 15.53 -2.79 -4.30
N GLY A 161 15.74 -3.71 -5.24
CA GLY A 161 14.70 -4.21 -6.13
C GLY A 161 13.54 -4.89 -5.39
N THR A 162 13.85 -5.68 -4.36
CA THR A 162 12.83 -6.28 -3.48
C THR A 162 12.06 -5.22 -2.70
N HIS A 163 12.70 -4.13 -2.27
CA HIS A 163 12.06 -3.03 -1.54
C HIS A 163 11.07 -2.27 -2.39
N VAL A 164 11.46 -1.89 -3.60
CA VAL A 164 10.59 -1.16 -4.52
C VAL A 164 9.46 -2.06 -5.03
N ALA A 165 9.72 -3.35 -5.29
CA ALA A 165 8.68 -4.34 -5.59
C ALA A 165 7.64 -4.44 -4.47
N GLY A 166 8.10 -4.43 -3.21
CA GLY A 166 7.22 -4.43 -2.05
C GLY A 166 6.35 -3.18 -1.95
N THR A 167 6.89 -2.02 -2.28
CA THR A 167 6.13 -0.76 -2.28
C THR A 167 5.08 -0.75 -3.40
N VAL A 168 5.39 -1.33 -4.56
CA VAL A 168 4.40 -1.51 -5.63
C VAL A 168 3.29 -2.47 -5.19
N GLY A 169 3.63 -3.66 -4.69
CA GLY A 169 2.67 -4.78 -4.67
C GLY A 169 2.75 -5.82 -3.55
N SER A 170 3.47 -5.59 -2.45
CA SER A 170 3.41 -6.52 -1.31
C SER A 170 2.04 -6.50 -0.60
N SER A 171 1.73 -7.57 0.14
CA SER A 171 0.51 -7.64 0.96
C SER A 171 0.44 -6.53 2.00
N THR A 172 1.54 -6.24 2.70
CA THR A 172 1.55 -5.33 3.85
C THR A 172 1.97 -3.91 3.48
N TYR A 173 2.96 -3.74 2.59
CA TYR A 173 3.56 -2.43 2.26
C TYR A 173 3.17 -1.93 0.87
N GLY A 174 2.50 -2.77 0.08
CA GLY A 174 2.18 -2.46 -1.31
C GLY A 174 0.95 -1.58 -1.45
N VAL A 175 1.03 -0.69 -2.44
CA VAL A 175 -0.10 0.09 -2.96
C VAL A 175 -1.09 -0.83 -3.69
N ALA A 176 -0.61 -1.61 -4.67
CA ALA A 176 -1.43 -2.54 -5.47
C ALA A 176 -1.27 -3.98 -4.97
N LYS A 177 -1.95 -4.30 -3.86
CA LYS A 177 -1.75 -5.54 -3.08
C LYS A 177 -2.00 -6.87 -3.80
N GLY A 178 -2.66 -6.85 -4.96
CA GLY A 178 -3.00 -8.00 -5.79
C GLY A 178 -2.27 -8.05 -7.14
N VAL A 179 -1.37 -7.09 -7.42
CA VAL A 179 -0.61 -7.03 -8.69
C VAL A 179 0.36 -8.21 -8.81
N SER A 180 0.63 -8.66 -10.04
CA SER A 180 1.72 -9.61 -10.32
C SER A 180 3.04 -8.86 -10.44
N LEU A 181 4.09 -9.33 -9.77
CA LEU A 181 5.41 -8.69 -9.74
C LEU A 181 6.40 -9.48 -10.62
N HIS A 182 7.08 -8.77 -11.51
CA HIS A 182 8.06 -9.33 -12.45
C HIS A 182 9.41 -8.63 -12.29
N GLY A 183 10.39 -9.32 -11.72
CA GLY A 183 11.75 -8.84 -11.54
C GLY A 183 12.55 -8.89 -12.83
N VAL A 184 13.12 -7.74 -13.20
CA VAL A 184 13.98 -7.53 -14.36
C VAL A 184 15.30 -6.99 -13.83
N ARG A 185 16.26 -7.88 -13.62
CA ARG A 185 17.54 -7.52 -13.00
C ARG A 185 18.46 -6.87 -14.03
N VAL A 186 18.83 -5.62 -13.78
CA VAL A 186 19.74 -4.81 -14.59
C VAL A 186 20.87 -4.17 -13.78
N LEU A 187 20.78 -4.25 -12.43
CA LEU A 187 21.78 -3.77 -11.48
C LEU A 187 22.38 -4.94 -10.69
N ASP A 188 23.64 -4.81 -10.31
CA ASP A 188 24.41 -5.80 -9.57
C ASP A 188 24.15 -5.73 -8.05
N CYS A 189 24.88 -6.53 -7.27
CA CYS A 189 24.71 -6.58 -5.81
C CYS A 189 25.13 -5.28 -5.09
N ASN A 190 25.89 -4.41 -5.76
CA ASN A 190 26.25 -3.08 -5.25
C ASN A 190 25.24 -2.00 -5.71
N GLY A 191 24.17 -2.38 -6.40
CA GLY A 191 23.18 -1.44 -6.94
C GLY A 191 23.67 -0.70 -8.18
N SER A 192 24.70 -1.21 -8.85
CA SER A 192 25.31 -0.56 -10.02
C SER A 192 25.03 -1.35 -11.31
N GLY A 193 24.91 -0.65 -12.42
CA GLY A 193 24.68 -1.29 -13.73
C GLY A 193 25.05 -0.35 -14.87
N SER A 194 25.14 -0.92 -16.07
CA SER A 194 25.46 -0.17 -17.28
C SER A 194 24.18 0.28 -17.99
N ASN A 195 24.25 1.40 -18.72
CA ASN A 195 23.16 1.82 -19.59
C ASN A 195 22.75 0.71 -20.57
N SER A 196 23.69 -0.06 -21.11
CA SER A 196 23.40 -1.19 -22.00
C SER A 196 22.61 -2.30 -21.30
N GLY A 197 22.95 -2.63 -20.05
CA GLY A 197 22.19 -3.59 -19.24
C GLY A 197 20.77 -3.12 -18.95
N VAL A 198 20.61 -1.84 -18.60
CA VAL A 198 19.29 -1.22 -18.40
C VAL A 198 18.45 -1.24 -19.69
N ILE A 199 19.05 -0.88 -20.82
CA ILE A 199 18.38 -0.93 -22.14
C ILE A 199 17.95 -2.36 -22.49
N ALA A 200 18.79 -3.36 -22.22
CA ALA A 200 18.45 -4.76 -22.47
C ALA A 200 17.25 -5.22 -21.61
N GLY A 201 17.18 -4.78 -20.35
CA GLY A 201 16.00 -5.01 -19.51
C GLY A 201 14.74 -4.32 -20.03
N ILE A 202 14.85 -3.06 -20.47
CA ILE A 202 13.73 -2.34 -21.10
C ILE A 202 13.25 -3.07 -22.36
N ASP A 203 14.17 -3.54 -23.21
CA ASP A 203 13.85 -4.24 -24.46
C ASP A 203 13.14 -5.58 -24.19
N TYR A 204 13.59 -6.33 -23.17
CA TYR A 204 12.91 -7.53 -22.70
C TYR A 204 11.46 -7.22 -22.31
N VAL A 205 11.22 -6.21 -21.46
CA VAL A 205 9.86 -5.86 -21.03
C VAL A 205 9.03 -5.41 -22.23
N ARG A 206 9.57 -4.55 -23.08
CA ARG A 206 8.86 -4.06 -24.27
C ARG A 206 8.39 -5.22 -25.16
N THR A 207 9.19 -6.26 -25.33
CA THR A 207 8.89 -7.38 -26.23
C THR A 207 8.11 -8.53 -25.59
N LYS A 208 8.16 -8.69 -24.27
CA LYS A 208 7.59 -9.85 -23.55
C LYS A 208 6.51 -9.50 -22.53
N HIS A 209 6.20 -8.22 -22.32
CA HIS A 209 5.24 -7.84 -21.29
C HIS A 209 3.85 -8.42 -21.54
N VAL A 210 3.16 -8.74 -20.44
CA VAL A 210 1.75 -9.11 -20.45
C VAL A 210 0.94 -7.87 -20.06
N LYS A 211 -0.12 -7.58 -20.83
CA LYS A 211 -1.01 -6.43 -20.58
C LYS A 211 -2.19 -6.83 -19.67
N PRO A 212 -2.71 -5.91 -18.83
CA PRO A 212 -2.23 -4.55 -18.59
C PRO A 212 -0.90 -4.51 -17.83
N ALA A 213 -0.02 -3.56 -18.17
CA ALA A 213 1.34 -3.52 -17.64
C ALA A 213 1.73 -2.15 -17.07
N VAL A 214 2.50 -2.17 -15.97
CA VAL A 214 3.23 -1.02 -15.44
C VAL A 214 4.69 -1.39 -15.22
N ALA A 215 5.59 -0.41 -15.19
CA ALA A 215 7.00 -0.56 -14.92
C ALA A 215 7.45 0.50 -13.91
N ASN A 216 8.24 0.06 -12.92
CA ASN A 216 8.95 0.93 -11.99
C ASN A 216 10.44 0.86 -12.30
N MET A 217 11.05 2.03 -12.51
CA MET A 217 12.49 2.18 -12.68
C MET A 217 13.05 3.12 -11.60
N SER A 218 13.38 2.53 -10.45
CA SER A 218 13.95 3.24 -9.30
C SER A 218 15.46 3.38 -9.39
N LEU A 219 15.95 3.69 -10.59
CA LEU A 219 17.36 3.82 -10.94
C LEU A 219 17.59 5.13 -11.69
N GLY A 220 18.84 5.55 -11.77
CA GLY A 220 19.19 6.73 -12.54
C GLY A 220 20.68 6.93 -12.65
N GLY A 221 21.06 7.84 -13.54
CA GLY A 221 22.41 8.32 -13.72
C GLY A 221 22.40 9.61 -14.53
N GLY A 222 23.56 10.03 -15.00
CA GLY A 222 23.65 11.19 -15.90
C GLY A 222 22.81 11.01 -17.18
N TYR A 223 22.49 12.13 -17.82
CA TYR A 223 21.70 12.17 -19.05
C TYR A 223 22.17 11.15 -20.10
N SER A 224 21.20 10.42 -20.66
CA SER A 224 21.40 9.48 -21.75
C SER A 224 20.19 9.52 -22.68
N SER A 225 20.39 10.09 -23.87
CA SER A 225 19.35 10.15 -24.91
C SER A 225 18.86 8.75 -25.32
N THR A 226 19.73 7.74 -25.24
CA THR A 226 19.39 6.35 -25.58
C THR A 226 18.50 5.72 -24.51
N ILE A 227 18.78 5.95 -23.22
CA ILE A 227 17.89 5.52 -22.13
C ILE A 227 16.52 6.19 -22.27
N ASN A 228 16.50 7.51 -22.51
CA ASN A 228 15.25 8.26 -22.70
C ASN A 228 14.42 7.71 -23.87
N THR A 229 15.07 7.39 -25.00
CA THR A 229 14.42 6.76 -26.15
C THR A 229 13.86 5.39 -25.80
N ALA A 230 14.62 4.56 -25.08
CA ALA A 230 14.20 3.21 -24.70
C ALA A 230 12.96 3.24 -23.79
N VAL A 231 12.95 4.08 -22.74
CA VAL A 231 11.78 4.19 -21.85
C VAL A 231 10.57 4.82 -22.51
N THR A 232 10.77 5.76 -23.44
CA THR A 232 9.68 6.31 -24.26
C THR A 232 9.05 5.23 -25.14
N ASN A 233 9.87 4.38 -25.75
CA ASN A 233 9.40 3.25 -26.57
C ASN A 233 8.70 2.17 -25.75
N LEU A 234 9.09 1.98 -24.48
CA LEU A 234 8.39 1.11 -23.53
C LEU A 234 7.01 1.69 -23.20
N ALA A 235 6.93 2.99 -22.89
CA ALA A 235 5.67 3.67 -22.63
C ALA A 235 4.70 3.58 -23.82
N ASN A 236 5.21 3.82 -25.03
CA ASN A 236 4.44 3.72 -26.27
C ASN A 236 3.98 2.28 -26.60
N ALA A 237 4.60 1.26 -26.01
CA ALA A 237 4.13 -0.13 -26.14
C ALA A 237 2.88 -0.43 -25.27
N GLY A 238 2.47 0.50 -24.39
CA GLY A 238 1.31 0.38 -23.52
C GLY A 238 1.65 0.08 -22.05
N VAL A 239 2.94 -0.01 -21.72
CA VAL A 239 3.41 -0.17 -20.34
C VAL A 239 3.44 1.20 -19.67
N PHE A 240 2.73 1.41 -18.56
CA PHE A 240 2.89 2.66 -17.82
C PHE A 240 4.27 2.71 -17.15
N VAL A 241 5.05 3.77 -17.28
CA VAL A 241 6.42 3.85 -16.73
C VAL A 241 6.52 4.98 -15.70
N ALA A 242 6.84 4.61 -14.46
CA ALA A 242 7.25 5.53 -13.40
C ALA A 242 8.77 5.44 -13.19
N VAL A 243 9.40 6.59 -13.01
CA VAL A 243 10.85 6.69 -12.81
C VAL A 243 11.20 7.57 -11.60
N ALA A 244 12.35 7.32 -10.98
CA ALA A 244 12.87 8.17 -9.91
C ALA A 244 13.45 9.48 -10.48
N ALA A 245 13.20 10.62 -9.82
CA ALA A 245 13.78 11.91 -10.24
C ALA A 245 15.30 12.01 -10.00
N GLY A 246 15.85 11.23 -9.06
CA GLY A 246 17.24 11.29 -8.60
C GLY A 246 17.40 11.96 -7.23
N ASN A 247 18.56 11.77 -6.60
CA ASN A 247 18.79 12.06 -5.18
C ASN A 247 19.95 13.04 -4.95
N ASP A 248 20.20 13.91 -5.91
CA ASP A 248 21.36 14.80 -5.96
C ASP A 248 21.03 16.25 -5.57
N ASN A 249 19.78 16.53 -5.22
CA ASN A 249 19.25 17.88 -5.07
C ASN A 249 19.62 18.78 -6.26
N ALA A 250 19.36 18.27 -7.47
CA ALA A 250 19.69 18.92 -8.74
C ALA A 250 18.48 18.92 -9.70
N ASP A 251 18.65 19.58 -10.85
CA ASP A 251 17.66 19.56 -11.92
C ASP A 251 17.55 18.16 -12.54
N ALA A 252 16.37 17.53 -12.40
CA ALA A 252 16.05 16.20 -12.89
C ALA A 252 16.22 16.07 -14.42
N CYS A 253 16.15 17.18 -15.16
CA CYS A 253 16.37 17.18 -16.60
C CYS A 253 17.81 16.79 -17.00
N ASN A 254 18.77 16.81 -16.07
CA ASN A 254 20.15 16.37 -16.31
C ASN A 254 20.38 14.86 -16.10
N TYR A 255 19.33 14.12 -15.75
CA TYR A 255 19.40 12.71 -15.37
C TYR A 255 18.51 11.86 -16.26
N SER A 256 18.88 10.59 -16.45
CA SER A 256 18.07 9.62 -17.19
C SER A 256 17.81 8.40 -16.31
N PRO A 257 16.58 7.83 -16.36
CA PRO A 257 15.47 8.16 -17.27
C PRO A 257 14.60 9.37 -16.86
N ALA A 258 14.91 10.10 -15.78
CA ALA A 258 14.11 11.22 -15.28
C ALA A 258 13.78 12.33 -16.31
N SER A 259 14.70 12.59 -17.25
CA SER A 259 14.54 13.57 -18.33
C SER A 259 13.81 13.04 -19.57
N ALA A 260 13.42 11.76 -19.58
CA ALA A 260 12.74 11.18 -20.73
C ALA A 260 11.38 11.83 -20.94
N PRO A 261 10.99 12.15 -22.18
CA PRO A 261 9.64 12.59 -22.45
C PRO A 261 8.67 11.43 -22.17
N VAL A 262 7.41 11.75 -21.86
CA VAL A 262 6.28 10.79 -21.73
C VAL A 262 6.27 9.93 -20.45
N VAL A 263 7.40 9.61 -19.82
CA VAL A 263 7.40 8.89 -18.52
C VAL A 263 6.84 9.78 -17.40
N THR A 264 6.48 9.17 -16.26
CA THR A 264 6.11 9.93 -15.05
C THR A 264 7.31 9.93 -14.08
N THR A 265 7.96 11.08 -13.96
CA THR A 265 9.13 11.30 -13.10
C THR A 265 8.71 11.74 -11.70
N VAL A 266 9.18 10.98 -10.70
CA VAL A 266 8.66 11.07 -9.34
C VAL A 266 9.71 11.60 -8.37
N ALA A 267 9.40 12.75 -7.77
CA ALA A 267 10.20 13.37 -6.71
C ALA A 267 9.72 12.93 -5.30
N ALA A 268 10.55 13.14 -4.28
CA ALA A 268 10.33 12.60 -2.94
C ALA A 268 9.87 13.66 -1.93
N THR A 269 8.93 13.27 -1.06
CA THR A 269 8.56 14.01 0.16
C THR A 269 8.90 13.25 1.43
N THR A 270 8.94 14.00 2.53
CA THR A 270 8.93 13.48 3.89
C THR A 270 7.49 13.29 4.40
N LYS A 271 7.35 12.64 5.56
CA LYS A 271 6.07 12.44 6.26
C LYS A 271 5.30 13.75 6.52
N THR A 272 6.01 14.87 6.68
CA THR A 272 5.46 16.21 6.93
C THR A 272 5.14 16.98 5.66
N THR A 273 5.07 16.30 4.50
CA THR A 273 4.87 16.88 3.16
C THR A 273 5.91 17.91 2.74
N ALA A 274 7.06 17.98 3.41
CA ALA A 274 8.20 18.74 2.91
C ALA A 274 8.86 18.00 1.76
N ARG A 275 9.37 18.75 0.77
CA ARG A 275 10.30 18.20 -0.22
C ARG A 275 11.46 17.54 0.52
N ALA A 276 11.78 16.30 0.18
CA ALA A 276 12.97 15.66 0.73
C ALA A 276 14.22 16.41 0.24
N SER A 277 15.14 16.75 1.14
CA SER A 277 16.29 17.61 0.83
C SER A 277 17.19 17.07 -0.29
N TYR A 278 17.23 15.75 -0.44
CA TYR A 278 17.98 15.06 -1.50
C TYR A 278 17.23 15.01 -2.85
N SER A 279 15.92 15.23 -2.90
CA SER A 279 15.15 15.01 -4.12
C SER A 279 15.58 15.96 -5.23
N ASN A 280 15.83 15.43 -6.42
CA ASN A 280 15.89 16.26 -7.62
C ASN A 280 14.55 16.96 -7.87
N TYR A 281 14.62 18.03 -8.65
CA TYR A 281 13.55 19.01 -8.86
C TYR A 281 13.55 19.51 -10.31
N GLY A 282 12.68 20.47 -10.63
CA GLY A 282 12.64 21.12 -11.95
C GLY A 282 11.47 20.67 -12.82
N SER A 283 11.49 21.11 -14.08
CA SER A 283 10.37 20.93 -15.02
C SER A 283 10.20 19.48 -15.51
N CYS A 284 11.24 18.65 -15.39
CA CYS A 284 11.15 17.23 -15.72
C CYS A 284 10.54 16.38 -14.59
N VAL A 285 10.20 16.96 -13.43
CA VAL A 285 9.44 16.28 -12.39
C VAL A 285 7.95 16.43 -12.68
N ASP A 286 7.20 15.34 -12.63
CA ASP A 286 5.76 15.33 -12.87
C ASP A 286 4.94 15.42 -11.58
N ILE A 287 5.40 14.71 -10.54
CA ILE A 287 4.67 14.54 -9.29
C ILE A 287 5.62 14.20 -8.14
N TYR A 288 5.19 14.52 -6.93
CA TYR A 288 5.82 14.09 -5.69
C TYR A 288 5.11 12.87 -5.09
N ALA A 289 5.85 11.99 -4.44
CA ALA A 289 5.30 10.89 -3.66
C ALA A 289 6.15 10.62 -2.39
N PRO A 290 5.64 9.83 -1.42
CA PRO A 290 6.36 9.47 -0.21
C PRO A 290 7.72 8.81 -0.50
N GLY A 291 8.83 9.44 -0.09
CA GLY A 291 10.17 8.95 -0.42
C GLY A 291 11.14 8.82 0.77
N SER A 292 10.90 9.49 1.90
CA SER A 292 11.80 9.43 3.07
C SER A 292 11.32 8.49 4.17
N SER A 293 12.17 7.59 4.63
CA SER A 293 11.85 6.61 5.66
C SER A 293 10.65 5.74 5.28
N ILE A 294 10.75 5.09 4.12
CA ILE A 294 9.74 4.17 3.60
C ILE A 294 10.12 2.74 4.00
N THR A 295 9.24 2.10 4.76
CA THR A 295 9.37 0.69 5.14
C THR A 295 8.76 -0.21 4.07
N SER A 296 9.52 -1.21 3.60
CA SER A 296 9.05 -2.22 2.65
C SER A 296 9.86 -3.53 2.80
N THR A 297 9.58 -4.52 1.96
CA THR A 297 10.26 -5.83 1.89
C THR A 297 11.76 -5.74 1.58
N TRP A 298 12.55 -6.75 1.95
CA TRP A 298 14.00 -6.78 1.74
C TRP A 298 14.50 -8.15 1.26
N SER A 299 15.67 -8.21 0.63
CA SER A 299 16.19 -9.40 -0.07
C SER A 299 16.59 -10.58 0.82
N ASN A 300 16.59 -10.42 2.14
CA ASN A 300 16.81 -11.49 3.12
C ASN A 300 15.50 -12.04 3.71
N GLY A 301 14.34 -11.61 3.19
CA GLY A 301 13.02 -11.99 3.67
C GLY A 301 12.48 -11.14 4.83
N SER A 302 13.28 -10.18 5.33
CA SER A 302 12.84 -9.19 6.32
C SER A 302 12.29 -7.94 5.64
N THR A 303 12.06 -6.89 6.42
CA THR A 303 11.74 -5.55 5.93
C THR A 303 12.92 -4.61 6.15
N ASN A 304 12.95 -3.49 5.44
CA ASN A 304 13.93 -2.43 5.65
C ASN A 304 13.28 -1.05 5.44
N THR A 305 13.80 -0.04 6.11
CA THR A 305 13.34 1.36 6.02
C THR A 305 14.44 2.22 5.43
N ILE A 306 14.23 2.67 4.19
CA ILE A 306 15.21 3.47 3.45
C ILE A 306 14.56 4.71 2.81
N SER A 307 15.39 5.58 2.25
CA SER A 307 14.95 6.86 1.69
C SER A 307 15.48 7.04 0.27
N GLY A 308 14.68 7.66 -0.59
CA GLY A 308 15.07 8.02 -1.95
C GLY A 308 13.87 8.32 -2.83
N THR A 309 14.09 9.01 -3.94
CA THR A 309 13.12 9.07 -5.05
C THR A 309 12.82 7.68 -5.61
N SER A 310 13.76 6.74 -5.44
CA SER A 310 13.57 5.31 -5.65
C SER A 310 12.44 4.69 -4.81
N MET A 311 12.13 5.24 -3.63
CA MET A 311 11.00 4.79 -2.80
C MET A 311 9.72 5.56 -3.13
N ALA A 312 9.83 6.76 -3.69
CA ALA A 312 8.69 7.56 -4.16
C ALA A 312 8.08 6.99 -5.45
N SER A 313 8.92 6.67 -6.44
CA SER A 313 8.49 6.13 -7.74
C SER A 313 7.55 4.91 -7.67
N PRO A 314 7.82 3.88 -6.85
CA PRO A 314 6.96 2.69 -6.79
C PRO A 314 5.56 2.96 -6.21
N HIS A 315 5.36 4.04 -5.44
CA HIS A 315 4.01 4.44 -5.05
C HIS A 315 3.19 4.83 -6.29
N VAL A 316 3.77 5.59 -7.22
CA VAL A 316 3.11 6.02 -8.46
C VAL A 316 2.84 4.82 -9.38
N ALA A 317 3.82 3.92 -9.54
CA ALA A 317 3.63 2.69 -10.30
C ALA A 317 2.49 1.82 -9.72
N GLY A 318 2.40 1.74 -8.39
CA GLY A 318 1.31 1.07 -7.70
C GLY A 318 -0.05 1.70 -7.97
N VAL A 319 -0.18 3.03 -7.88
CA VAL A 319 -1.44 3.73 -8.19
C VAL A 319 -1.84 3.55 -9.66
N ALA A 320 -0.88 3.56 -10.59
CA ALA A 320 -1.14 3.27 -11.99
C ALA A 320 -1.62 1.82 -12.21
N ALA A 321 -1.13 0.86 -11.43
CA ALA A 321 -1.64 -0.51 -11.46
C ALA A 321 -3.07 -0.60 -10.93
N LEU A 322 -3.39 0.10 -9.84
CA LEU A 322 -4.77 0.22 -9.35
C LEU A 322 -5.68 0.84 -10.43
N TYR A 323 -5.22 1.90 -11.11
CA TYR A 323 -5.95 2.54 -12.19
C TYR A 323 -6.26 1.56 -13.31
N LYS A 324 -5.24 0.84 -13.82
CA LYS A 324 -5.42 -0.11 -14.94
C LYS A 324 -6.35 -1.27 -14.57
N ALA A 325 -6.33 -1.73 -13.32
CA ALA A 325 -7.25 -2.76 -12.85
C ALA A 325 -8.70 -2.27 -12.79
N THR A 326 -8.92 -1.01 -12.43
CA THR A 326 -10.27 -0.43 -12.27
C THR A 326 -10.86 0.08 -13.58
N TYR A 327 -10.05 0.73 -14.41
CA TYR A 327 -10.51 1.48 -15.59
C TYR A 327 -10.03 0.90 -16.93
N GLY A 328 -9.26 -0.19 -16.91
CA GLY A 328 -8.72 -0.85 -18.11
C GLY A 328 -7.35 -0.33 -18.54
N ASP A 329 -6.80 -0.93 -19.59
CA ASP A 329 -5.42 -0.74 -20.06
C ASP A 329 -5.21 0.60 -20.80
N ALA A 330 -5.33 1.72 -20.08
CA ALA A 330 -5.18 3.07 -20.63
C ALA A 330 -3.72 3.44 -20.96
N SER A 331 -3.54 4.45 -21.81
CA SER A 331 -2.22 4.95 -22.23
C SER A 331 -1.47 5.65 -21.09
N GLN A 332 -0.13 5.75 -21.23
CA GLN A 332 0.74 6.51 -20.34
C GLN A 332 0.21 7.94 -20.10
N ALA A 333 -0.11 8.67 -21.16
CA ALA A 333 -0.57 10.06 -21.09
C ALA A 333 -1.92 10.18 -20.36
N THR A 334 -2.82 9.21 -20.55
CA THR A 334 -4.13 9.20 -19.86
C THR A 334 -3.96 9.02 -18.36
N ILE A 335 -3.11 8.07 -17.96
CA ILE A 335 -2.87 7.77 -16.54
C ILE A 335 -2.09 8.91 -15.88
N ASP A 336 -1.06 9.45 -16.54
CA ASP A 336 -0.27 10.59 -16.04
C ASP A 336 -1.15 11.83 -15.82
N ALA A 337 -2.02 12.16 -16.78
CA ALA A 337 -2.99 13.24 -16.62
C ALA A 337 -3.95 12.99 -15.44
N TRP A 338 -4.44 11.75 -15.29
CA TRP A 338 -5.31 11.39 -14.17
C TRP A 338 -4.59 11.51 -12.83
N LEU A 339 -3.33 11.06 -12.72
CA LEU A 339 -2.51 11.19 -11.52
C LEU A 339 -2.33 12.67 -11.13
N LYS A 340 -1.97 13.53 -12.09
CA LYS A 340 -1.76 14.97 -11.86
C LYS A 340 -3.05 15.73 -11.50
N ASN A 341 -4.18 15.27 -12.01
CA ASN A 341 -5.50 15.85 -11.71
C ASN A 341 -6.02 15.44 -10.33
N ASN A 342 -5.78 14.20 -9.90
CA ASN A 342 -6.18 13.74 -8.57
C ASN A 342 -5.19 14.12 -7.46
N ALA A 343 -3.94 14.43 -7.82
CA ALA A 343 -2.91 14.84 -6.88
C ALA A 343 -3.35 16.02 -5.99
N THR A 344 -3.01 15.94 -4.70
CA THR A 344 -3.20 17.03 -3.75
C THR A 344 -2.30 18.19 -4.17
N SER A 345 -2.91 19.26 -4.67
CA SER A 345 -2.20 20.41 -5.23
C SER A 345 -1.70 21.34 -4.15
N ASN A 346 -0.52 21.95 -4.35
CA ASN A 346 0.11 22.89 -3.43
C ASN A 346 0.38 22.32 -2.02
N ALA A 347 0.47 20.99 -1.89
CA ALA A 347 0.68 20.31 -0.62
C ALA A 347 2.15 20.24 -0.17
N VAL A 348 3.08 20.35 -1.12
CA VAL A 348 4.51 20.17 -0.85
C VAL A 348 5.13 21.47 -0.35
N THR A 349 5.67 21.43 0.87
CA THR A 349 6.39 22.57 1.46
C THR A 349 7.86 22.53 1.06
N SER A 350 8.53 23.70 1.05
CA SER A 350 9.91 23.85 0.58
C SER A 350 10.12 23.34 -0.87
N ASN A 351 9.07 23.41 -1.69
CA ASN A 351 9.15 23.08 -3.11
C ASN A 351 10.03 24.11 -3.84
N ILE A 352 10.80 23.64 -4.82
CA ILE A 352 11.69 24.50 -5.60
C ILE A 352 10.91 25.07 -6.80
N SER A 353 11.08 26.37 -7.06
CA SER A 353 10.43 27.06 -8.17
C SER A 353 10.69 26.35 -9.51
N GLY A 354 9.68 26.31 -10.37
CA GLY A 354 9.72 25.55 -11.63
C GLY A 354 9.42 24.05 -11.50
N THR A 355 9.23 23.54 -10.28
CA THR A 355 8.83 22.15 -10.03
C THR A 355 7.32 22.07 -9.76
N PRO A 356 6.54 21.20 -10.42
CA PRO A 356 5.12 21.02 -10.14
C PRO A 356 4.85 20.68 -8.66
N ASN A 357 3.96 21.45 -8.01
CA ASN A 357 3.57 21.20 -6.62
C ASN A 357 2.32 20.28 -6.57
N LYS A 358 2.55 19.00 -6.86
CA LYS A 358 1.53 17.95 -6.94
C LYS A 358 1.97 16.77 -6.09
N LEU A 359 1.23 16.44 -5.04
CA LEU A 359 1.49 15.27 -4.20
C LEU A 359 0.55 14.13 -4.59
N LEU A 360 1.11 12.95 -4.86
CA LEU A 360 0.37 11.75 -5.26
C LEU A 360 -0.81 11.50 -4.32
N ASN A 361 -1.98 11.30 -4.94
CA ASN A 361 -3.18 10.85 -4.28
C ASN A 361 -3.88 9.84 -5.20
N LYS A 362 -4.21 8.66 -4.67
CA LYS A 362 -4.84 7.58 -5.43
C LYS A 362 -6.37 7.77 -5.59
N GLY A 363 -6.94 8.82 -5.03
CA GLY A 363 -8.37 9.06 -5.03
C GLY A 363 -9.13 7.90 -4.37
N SER A 364 -10.24 7.49 -4.98
CA SER A 364 -11.09 6.40 -4.48
C SER A 364 -10.63 5.00 -4.92
N LEU A 365 -9.50 4.87 -5.63
CA LEU A 365 -8.95 3.57 -6.04
C LEU A 365 -8.60 2.68 -4.85
#